data_AF-A0A8H6WUH1-F1
#
_entry.id   AF-A0A8H6WUH1-F1
#
_cell.length_a   1.000
_cell.length_b   1.000
_cell.length_c   1.000
_cell.angle_alpha   90.00
_cell.angle_beta   90.00
_cell.angle_gamma   90.00
#
_symmetry.space_group_name_H-M   'P 1'
#
loop_
_entity.id
_entity.type
_entity.pdbx_description
1 polymer ?
#
loop_
_entity_poly.entity_id
_entity_poly.type
_entity_poly.pdbx_seq_one_letter_code
_entity_poly.pdbx_strand_id
1 'polypeptide(L)'
;MSVEELCARIDKLSSEMIDLQESPVKKLKEDRSLVQRQLNAAIDPVSRLPVEISSEIFMQSLAPFPEPGARHTPMLLLHICHAWSAIALSTPDLWASIQISFPCATGFSKVLPLWLQRAHTCPLSISLCGDLGNVEPQVLSIIWQHGRQLKHLEIADEFVSDDDVVDFFGGTIPGPLPLLETVTIRGLPVVGTRSFRAVQFFELLRSASNIVECVFDRMYLLYGIDDIPELLVLPTLRRWMFGDGQKPTIDAEILSDISLPGLEALSVSLLGFSSSHLFSFLKRSAPPLQELVLVLGYEFMDPLSFHECFGLIPTLTWITIHWAGSEGLADSVTVLADTPSLLPNLQRLDVHVEFLSDFPDSFWRTLLRVPLTRGIQFEFFGVSEPPADILAAFRKLAADGMQVHVGTIPRNFIA
;
A
#
# COMPACT_ATOMS: atom_id res chain seq x y z
N MET A 1 -76.78 -44.18 32.94
CA MET A 1 -75.34 -43.86 32.88
C MET A 1 -74.93 -43.35 34.24
N SER A 2 -73.90 -43.94 34.84
CA SER A 2 -73.36 -43.44 36.10
C SER A 2 -72.65 -42.10 35.87
N VAL A 3 -72.47 -41.31 36.94
CA VAL A 3 -71.71 -40.05 36.87
C VAL A 3 -70.29 -40.28 36.34
N GLU A 4 -69.69 -41.42 36.68
CA GLU A 4 -68.35 -41.83 36.21
C GLU A 4 -68.31 -42.06 34.69
N GLU A 5 -69.34 -42.66 34.09
CA GLU A 5 -69.43 -42.86 32.64
C GLU A 5 -69.60 -41.54 31.87
N LEU A 6 -70.29 -40.56 32.46
CA LEU A 6 -70.44 -39.22 31.90
C LEU A 6 -69.12 -38.44 31.95
N CYS A 7 -68.40 -38.48 33.08
CA CYS A 7 -67.09 -37.84 33.22
C CYS A 7 -66.08 -38.42 32.22
N ALA A 8 -65.98 -39.75 32.12
CA ALA A 8 -65.06 -40.40 31.18
C ALA A 8 -65.35 -40.04 29.70
N ARG A 9 -66.63 -39.81 29.38
CA ARG A 9 -67.04 -39.40 28.03
C ARG A 9 -66.75 -37.94 27.74
N ILE A 10 -66.86 -37.05 28.73
CA ILE A 10 -66.44 -35.65 28.62
C ILE A 10 -64.92 -35.56 28.44
N ASP A 11 -64.14 -36.33 29.20
CA ASP A 11 -62.68 -36.34 29.08
C ASP A 11 -62.23 -36.82 27.70
N LYS A 12 -62.87 -37.88 27.19
CA LYS A 12 -62.62 -38.38 25.83
C LYS A 12 -62.97 -37.35 24.74
N LEU A 13 -64.14 -36.71 24.85
CA LEU A 13 -64.54 -35.67 23.89
C LEU A 13 -63.62 -34.44 23.96
N SER A 14 -63.14 -34.12 25.16
CA SER A 14 -62.19 -33.01 25.37
C SER A 14 -60.84 -33.31 24.72
N SER A 15 -60.33 -34.55 24.83
CA SER A 15 -59.07 -34.94 24.15
C SER A 15 -59.23 -34.95 22.63
N GLU A 16 -60.35 -35.49 22.11
CA GLU A 16 -60.64 -35.49 20.68
C GLU A 16 -60.79 -34.05 20.12
N MET A 17 -61.39 -33.14 20.89
CA MET A 17 -61.47 -31.72 20.52
C MET A 17 -60.09 -31.04 20.46
N ILE A 18 -59.19 -31.36 21.39
CA ILE A 18 -57.81 -30.84 21.40
C ILE A 18 -57.02 -31.36 20.19
N ASP A 19 -57.07 -32.68 19.94
CA ASP A 19 -56.36 -33.30 18.81
C ASP A 19 -56.85 -32.75 17.45
N LEU A 20 -58.17 -32.55 17.30
CA LEU A 20 -58.77 -31.96 16.10
C LEU A 20 -58.43 -30.48 15.92
N GLN A 21 -58.08 -29.74 16.98
CA GLN A 21 -57.64 -28.36 16.88
C GLN A 21 -56.14 -28.25 16.58
N GLU A 22 -55.31 -29.11 17.16
CA GLU A 22 -53.85 -29.00 17.02
C GLU A 22 -53.33 -29.55 15.68
N SER A 23 -53.84 -30.70 15.23
CA SER A 23 -53.31 -31.39 14.04
C SER A 23 -53.54 -30.60 12.73
N PRO A 24 -54.75 -30.11 12.41
CA PRO A 24 -54.99 -29.35 11.17
C PRO A 24 -54.33 -27.97 11.19
N VAL A 25 -54.27 -27.32 12.35
CA VAL A 25 -53.63 -26.01 12.51
C VAL A 25 -52.12 -26.12 12.32
N LYS A 26 -51.49 -27.19 12.81
CA LYS A 26 -50.06 -27.44 12.59
C LYS A 26 -49.76 -27.60 11.10
N LYS A 27 -50.53 -28.42 10.38
CA LYS A 27 -50.37 -28.62 8.94
C LYS A 27 -50.57 -27.33 8.14
N LEU A 28 -51.60 -26.56 8.45
CA LEU A 28 -51.84 -25.27 7.77
C LEU A 28 -50.74 -24.24 8.05
N LYS A 29 -50.13 -24.25 9.25
CA LYS A 29 -48.95 -23.41 9.55
C LYS A 29 -47.73 -23.83 8.72
N GLU A 30 -47.51 -25.13 8.55
CA GLU A 30 -46.45 -25.67 7.70
C GLU A 30 -46.68 -25.30 6.23
N ASP A 31 -47.89 -25.52 5.69
CA ASP A 31 -48.26 -25.16 4.33
C ASP A 31 -48.14 -23.64 4.08
N ARG A 32 -48.62 -22.81 5.01
CA ARG A 32 -48.45 -21.35 4.94
C ARG A 32 -46.98 -20.95 4.93
N SER A 33 -46.14 -21.61 5.74
CA SER A 33 -44.71 -21.33 5.76
C SER A 33 -44.03 -21.69 4.44
N LEU A 34 -44.45 -22.77 3.78
CA LEU A 34 -43.96 -23.20 2.48
C LEU A 34 -44.34 -22.20 1.38
N VAL A 35 -45.62 -21.83 1.30
CA VAL A 35 -46.12 -20.86 0.31
C VAL A 35 -45.49 -19.48 0.55
N GLN A 36 -45.30 -19.06 1.80
CA GLN A 36 -44.61 -17.80 2.11
C GLN A 36 -43.15 -17.80 1.62
N ARG A 37 -42.42 -18.92 1.76
CA ARG A 37 -41.06 -19.05 1.21
C ARG A 37 -41.05 -18.96 -0.31
N GLN A 38 -42.00 -19.62 -0.98
CA GLN A 38 -42.14 -19.57 -2.44
C GLN A 38 -42.45 -18.16 -2.94
N LEU A 39 -43.36 -17.45 -2.26
CA LEU A 39 -43.70 -16.07 -2.58
C LEU A 39 -42.51 -15.13 -2.39
N ASN A 40 -41.79 -15.25 -1.27
CA ASN A 40 -40.59 -14.46 -1.01
C ASN A 40 -39.52 -14.71 -2.09
N ALA A 41 -39.31 -15.96 -2.50
CA ALA A 41 -38.38 -16.30 -3.57
C ALA A 41 -38.79 -15.74 -4.95
N ALA A 42 -40.10 -15.68 -5.23
CA ALA A 42 -40.63 -15.17 -6.50
C ALA A 42 -40.63 -13.64 -6.61
N ILE A 43 -40.73 -12.93 -5.48
CA ILE A 43 -40.79 -11.46 -5.43
C ILE A 43 -39.40 -10.84 -5.20
N ASP A 44 -38.46 -11.56 -4.57
CA ASP A 44 -37.10 -11.06 -4.36
C ASP A 44 -36.40 -10.78 -5.71
N PRO A 45 -36.10 -9.52 -6.06
CA PRO A 45 -35.46 -9.19 -7.32
C PRO A 45 -34.06 -9.80 -7.43
N VAL A 46 -33.40 -10.05 -6.28
CA VAL A 46 -32.01 -10.49 -6.27
C VAL A 46 -31.90 -12.00 -6.43
N SER A 47 -32.86 -12.78 -5.97
CA SER A 47 -32.94 -14.23 -6.23
C SER A 47 -33.14 -14.57 -7.71
N ARG A 48 -33.52 -13.58 -8.54
CA ARG A 48 -33.75 -13.71 -9.99
C ARG A 48 -32.54 -13.35 -10.83
N LEU A 49 -31.50 -12.75 -10.25
CA LEU A 49 -30.29 -12.45 -10.98
C LEU A 49 -29.52 -13.75 -11.23
N PRO A 50 -28.94 -13.94 -12.43
CA PRO A 50 -27.96 -15.00 -12.65
C PRO A 50 -26.81 -14.88 -11.63
N VAL A 51 -26.20 -16.02 -11.31
CA VAL A 51 -25.10 -16.07 -10.32
C VAL A 51 -23.95 -15.18 -10.76
N GLU A 52 -23.65 -15.12 -12.05
CA GLU A 52 -22.58 -14.33 -12.64
C GLU A 52 -22.80 -12.83 -12.42
N ILE A 53 -24.04 -12.36 -12.56
CA ILE A 53 -24.40 -10.96 -12.35
C ILE A 53 -24.34 -10.60 -10.87
N SER A 54 -24.78 -11.52 -10.01
CA SER A 54 -24.69 -11.34 -8.55
C SER A 54 -23.24 -11.29 -8.08
N SER A 55 -22.39 -12.19 -8.58
CA SER A 55 -20.96 -12.19 -8.28
C SER A 55 -20.27 -10.91 -8.73
N GLU A 56 -20.60 -10.39 -9.93
CA GLU A 56 -20.06 -9.11 -10.40
C GLU A 56 -20.50 -7.95 -9.50
N ILE A 57 -21.78 -7.89 -9.12
CA ILE A 57 -22.28 -6.87 -8.17
C ILE A 57 -21.52 -6.96 -6.83
N PHE A 58 -21.26 -8.17 -6.35
CA PHE A 58 -20.50 -8.37 -5.11
C PHE A 58 -19.06 -7.87 -5.24
N MET A 59 -18.40 -8.14 -6.37
CA MET A 59 -17.04 -7.64 -6.64
C MET A 59 -16.99 -6.11 -6.66
N GLN A 60 -17.99 -5.45 -7.25
CA GLN A 60 -18.09 -3.98 -7.26
C GLN A 60 -18.38 -3.38 -5.88
N SER A 61 -18.82 -4.19 -4.92
CA SER A 61 -19.08 -3.75 -3.53
C SER A 61 -17.88 -3.93 -2.59
N LEU A 62 -16.78 -4.55 -3.06
CA LEU A 62 -15.57 -4.75 -2.27
C LEU A 62 -14.78 -3.45 -2.15
N ALA A 63 -14.26 -3.21 -0.94
CA ALA A 63 -13.14 -2.29 -0.77
C ALA A 63 -11.86 -2.92 -1.36
N PRO A 64 -10.86 -2.12 -1.78
CA PRO A 64 -9.59 -2.64 -2.31
C PRO A 64 -8.92 -3.66 -1.39
N PHE A 65 -8.93 -3.37 -0.08
CA PHE A 65 -8.52 -4.30 0.98
C PHE A 65 -9.68 -4.44 1.97
N PRO A 66 -10.51 -5.49 1.85
CA PRO A 66 -11.67 -5.66 2.72
C PRO A 66 -11.24 -6.05 4.13
N GLU A 67 -11.79 -5.35 5.12
CA GLU A 67 -11.67 -5.78 6.51
C GLU A 67 -12.66 -6.91 6.81
N PRO A 68 -12.23 -7.98 7.48
CA PRO A 68 -13.07 -9.10 7.91
C PRO A 68 -13.98 -8.72 9.09
N GLY A 69 -14.96 -7.85 8.83
CA GLY A 69 -15.97 -7.40 9.79
C GLY A 69 -17.39 -7.70 9.31
N ALA A 70 -18.32 -7.98 10.22
CA ALA A 70 -19.70 -8.36 9.86
C ALA A 70 -20.47 -7.29 9.05
N ARG A 71 -19.98 -6.04 9.05
CA ARG A 71 -20.55 -4.92 8.30
C ARG A 71 -19.83 -4.62 6.99
N HIS A 72 -18.78 -5.37 6.67
CA HIS A 72 -17.95 -5.16 5.49
C HIS A 72 -18.09 -6.34 4.52
N THR A 73 -18.09 -6.06 3.22
CA THR A 73 -18.00 -7.09 2.18
C THR A 73 -16.63 -7.77 2.25
N PRO A 74 -16.51 -9.09 2.06
CA PRO A 74 -17.55 -10.06 1.70
C PRO A 74 -18.37 -10.60 2.88
N MET A 75 -17.99 -10.34 4.12
CA MET A 75 -18.65 -10.92 5.30
C MET A 75 -20.13 -10.52 5.43
N LEU A 76 -20.46 -9.27 5.11
CA LEU A 76 -21.84 -8.78 5.08
C LEU A 76 -22.73 -9.63 4.16
N LEU A 77 -22.20 -10.06 3.00
CA LEU A 77 -22.94 -10.86 2.01
C LEU A 77 -23.36 -12.22 2.57
N LEU A 78 -22.59 -12.76 3.52
CA LEU A 78 -22.89 -14.03 4.17
C LEU A 78 -24.13 -13.96 5.08
N HIS A 79 -24.52 -12.76 5.52
CA HIS A 79 -25.56 -12.54 6.51
C HIS A 79 -26.89 -12.02 5.93
N ILE A 80 -26.93 -11.68 4.64
CA ILE A 80 -28.13 -11.10 4.00
C ILE A 80 -29.21 -12.17 3.77
N CYS A 81 -28.89 -13.20 2.97
CA CYS A 81 -29.79 -14.34 2.75
C CYS A 81 -28.98 -15.59 2.33
N HIS A 82 -29.62 -16.76 2.35
CA HIS A 82 -28.97 -18.02 1.99
C HIS A 82 -28.43 -18.03 0.55
N ALA A 83 -29.13 -17.41 -0.40
CA ALA A 83 -28.69 -17.35 -1.79
C ALA A 83 -27.40 -16.53 -1.93
N TRP A 84 -27.35 -15.34 -1.33
CA TRP A 84 -26.15 -14.49 -1.34
C TRP A 84 -24.98 -15.15 -0.64
N SER A 85 -25.24 -15.79 0.50
CA SER A 85 -24.23 -16.56 1.23
C SER A 85 -23.64 -17.66 0.35
N ALA A 86 -24.48 -18.43 -0.35
CA ALA A 86 -24.02 -19.48 -1.27
C ALA A 86 -23.17 -18.91 -2.42
N ILE A 87 -23.62 -17.82 -3.05
CA ILE A 87 -22.90 -17.17 -4.15
C ILE A 87 -21.56 -16.60 -3.68
N ALA A 88 -21.55 -15.90 -2.54
CA ALA A 88 -20.34 -15.31 -1.98
C ALA A 88 -19.32 -16.38 -1.58
N LEU A 89 -19.77 -17.49 -0.97
CA LEU A 89 -18.91 -18.63 -0.64
C LEU A 89 -18.37 -19.36 -1.88
N SER A 90 -19.10 -19.34 -3.00
CA SER A 90 -18.68 -19.98 -4.25
C SER A 90 -17.95 -19.04 -5.22
N THR A 91 -17.64 -17.81 -4.82
CA THR A 91 -16.93 -16.81 -5.65
C THR A 91 -15.55 -16.55 -5.04
N PRO A 92 -14.49 -17.25 -5.48
CA PRO A 92 -13.18 -17.20 -4.84
C PRO A 92 -12.52 -15.82 -4.86
N ASP A 93 -12.75 -15.04 -5.92
CA ASP A 93 -12.18 -13.70 -6.09
C ASP A 93 -12.62 -12.72 -4.98
N LEU A 94 -13.79 -12.95 -4.35
CA LEU A 94 -14.24 -12.16 -3.20
C LEU A 94 -13.33 -12.29 -1.98
N TRP A 95 -12.56 -13.38 -1.92
CA TRP A 95 -11.69 -13.76 -0.81
C TRP A 95 -10.20 -13.57 -1.13
N ALA A 96 -9.88 -13.12 -2.35
CA ALA A 96 -8.51 -12.93 -2.80
C ALA A 96 -7.79 -11.77 -2.10
N SER A 97 -8.52 -10.84 -1.48
CA SER A 97 -7.95 -9.71 -0.73
C SER A 97 -8.37 -9.72 0.74
N ILE A 98 -7.50 -9.26 1.64
CA ILE A 98 -7.84 -9.07 3.06
C ILE A 98 -6.96 -7.97 3.70
N GLN A 99 -7.58 -7.13 4.52
CA GLN A 99 -6.88 -6.24 5.47
C GLN A 99 -6.99 -6.80 6.89
N ILE A 100 -5.88 -6.84 7.62
CA ILE A 100 -5.83 -7.26 9.03
C ILE A 100 -5.29 -6.10 9.86
N SER A 101 -6.14 -5.52 10.71
CA SER A 101 -5.82 -4.35 11.51
C SER A 101 -5.66 -4.68 12.99
N PHE A 102 -4.58 -4.23 13.62
CA PHE A 102 -4.23 -4.47 15.02
C PHE A 102 -4.53 -3.23 15.90
N PRO A 103 -4.98 -3.37 17.17
CA PRO A 103 -5.10 -4.59 17.99
C PRO A 103 -6.47 -5.30 17.87
N CYS A 104 -7.34 -4.86 16.97
CA CYS A 104 -8.66 -5.48 16.74
C CYS A 104 -8.57 -6.95 16.27
N ALA A 105 -7.36 -7.48 16.15
CA ALA A 105 -7.01 -8.73 15.54
C ALA A 105 -7.06 -9.99 16.42
N THR A 106 -7.62 -9.94 17.63
CA THR A 106 -7.69 -11.13 18.48
C THR A 106 -8.47 -12.27 17.79
N GLY A 107 -7.80 -13.40 17.52
CA GLY A 107 -8.41 -14.58 16.90
C GLY A 107 -8.35 -14.65 15.37
N PHE A 108 -7.63 -13.76 14.68
CA PHE A 108 -7.44 -13.88 13.21
C PHE A 108 -6.71 -15.16 12.80
N SER A 109 -5.87 -15.74 13.66
CA SER A 109 -5.29 -17.06 13.40
C SER A 109 -6.32 -18.15 13.09
N LYS A 110 -7.59 -17.97 13.51
CA LYS A 110 -8.70 -18.88 13.18
C LYS A 110 -9.47 -18.47 11.93
N VAL A 111 -9.59 -17.18 11.66
CA VAL A 111 -10.37 -16.63 10.53
C VAL A 111 -9.57 -16.67 9.23
N LEU A 112 -8.28 -16.32 9.30
CA LEU A 112 -7.41 -16.21 8.14
C LEU A 112 -7.31 -17.54 7.37
N PRO A 113 -7.12 -18.72 7.98
CA PRO A 113 -7.12 -19.98 7.22
C PRO A 113 -8.42 -20.22 6.46
N LEU A 114 -9.57 -19.90 7.05
CA LEU A 114 -10.88 -20.05 6.40
C LEU A 114 -11.06 -19.06 5.25
N TRP A 115 -10.51 -17.85 5.39
CA TRP A 115 -10.52 -16.84 4.34
C TRP A 115 -9.68 -17.29 3.16
N LEU A 116 -8.42 -17.66 3.40
CA LEU A 116 -7.49 -18.11 2.35
C LEU A 116 -7.97 -19.40 1.68
N GLN A 117 -8.60 -20.31 2.41
CA GLN A 117 -9.21 -21.50 1.83
C GLN A 117 -10.28 -21.16 0.77
N ARG A 118 -11.07 -20.10 1.00
CA ARG A 118 -12.12 -19.67 0.05
C ARG A 118 -11.56 -18.95 -1.17
N ALA A 119 -10.40 -18.32 -1.05
CA ALA A 119 -9.68 -17.77 -2.19
C ALA A 119 -9.18 -18.85 -3.16
N HIS A 120 -9.12 -20.11 -2.73
CA HIS A 120 -8.68 -21.26 -3.51
C HIS A 120 -7.28 -21.07 -4.12
N THR A 121 -7.21 -20.75 -5.41
CA THR A 121 -5.97 -20.56 -6.18
C THR A 121 -5.83 -19.14 -6.69
N CYS A 122 -6.69 -18.22 -6.25
CA CYS A 122 -6.63 -16.83 -6.66
C CYS A 122 -5.35 -16.17 -6.13
N PRO A 123 -4.73 -15.26 -6.91
CA PRO A 123 -3.62 -14.45 -6.43
C PRO A 123 -4.06 -13.59 -5.24
N LEU A 124 -3.31 -13.65 -4.14
CA LEU A 124 -3.69 -13.07 -2.85
C LEU A 124 -3.13 -11.66 -2.67
N SER A 125 -3.96 -10.76 -2.12
CA SER A 125 -3.58 -9.41 -1.72
C SER A 125 -3.79 -9.25 -0.21
N ILE A 126 -2.71 -9.15 0.55
CA ILE A 126 -2.79 -9.12 2.02
C ILE A 126 -2.18 -7.82 2.53
N SER A 127 -2.93 -7.09 3.36
CA SER A 127 -2.47 -5.89 4.05
C SER A 127 -2.53 -6.09 5.57
N LEU A 128 -1.43 -5.82 6.26
CA LEU A 128 -1.30 -5.82 7.72
C LEU A 128 -1.09 -4.37 8.18
N CYS A 129 -1.96 -3.84 9.04
CA CYS A 129 -1.85 -2.46 9.50
C CYS A 129 -2.16 -2.26 11.00
N GLY A 130 -1.71 -1.14 11.58
CA GLY A 130 -1.96 -0.78 12.99
C GLY A 130 -0.77 -1.14 13.90
N ASP A 131 -1.05 -1.52 15.15
CA ASP A 131 -0.01 -1.86 16.15
C ASP A 131 0.47 -3.31 15.94
N LEU A 132 1.51 -3.43 15.13
CA LEU A 132 2.09 -4.70 14.71
C LEU A 132 2.77 -5.47 15.86
N GLY A 133 3.06 -4.83 16.99
CA GLY A 133 3.51 -5.50 18.23
C GLY A 133 2.53 -6.60 18.70
N ASN A 134 1.26 -6.48 18.32
CA ASN A 134 0.19 -7.42 18.68
C ASN A 134 -0.04 -8.55 17.65
N VAL A 135 0.79 -8.67 16.62
CA VAL A 135 0.61 -9.71 15.60
C VAL A 135 0.88 -11.09 16.19
N GLU A 136 -0.11 -11.96 16.14
CA GLU A 136 0.05 -13.38 16.50
C GLU A 136 1.05 -14.04 15.52
N PRO A 137 2.15 -14.70 15.98
CA PRO A 137 3.14 -15.32 15.10
C PRO A 137 2.55 -16.33 14.10
N GLN A 138 1.42 -16.96 14.46
CA GLN A 138 0.69 -17.87 13.61
C GLN A 138 0.15 -17.18 12.35
N VAL A 139 -0.28 -15.92 12.44
CA VAL A 139 -0.80 -15.15 11.30
C VAL A 139 0.27 -15.03 10.21
N LEU A 140 1.49 -14.65 10.59
CA LEU A 140 2.63 -14.58 9.67
C LEU A 140 2.93 -15.94 9.06
N SER A 141 2.96 -17.00 9.88
CA SER A 141 3.20 -18.35 9.37
C SER A 141 2.15 -18.80 8.33
N ILE A 142 0.89 -18.41 8.50
CA ILE A 142 -0.21 -18.73 7.57
C ILE A 142 -0.05 -17.96 6.26
N ILE A 143 0.27 -16.66 6.32
CA ILE A 143 0.53 -15.83 5.12
C ILE A 143 1.67 -16.45 4.31
N TRP A 144 2.75 -16.79 4.99
CA TRP A 144 3.94 -17.37 4.39
C TRP A 144 3.74 -18.77 3.80
N GLN A 145 2.89 -19.59 4.40
CA GLN A 145 2.46 -20.87 3.79
C GLN A 145 1.76 -20.67 2.43
N HIS A 146 1.15 -19.51 2.19
CA HIS A 146 0.50 -19.15 0.94
C HIS A 146 1.38 -18.26 0.04
N GLY A 147 2.69 -18.17 0.31
CA GLY A 147 3.64 -17.32 -0.42
C GLY A 147 3.60 -17.47 -1.94
N ARG A 148 3.28 -18.66 -2.45
CA ARG A 148 3.13 -18.93 -3.90
C ARG A 148 1.94 -18.25 -4.55
N GLN A 149 0.92 -17.89 -3.76
CA GLN A 149 -0.27 -17.20 -4.23
C GLN A 149 -0.17 -15.69 -3.99
N LEU A 150 0.73 -15.23 -3.11
CA LEU A 150 0.88 -13.80 -2.80
C LEU A 150 1.20 -13.00 -4.05
N LYS A 151 0.36 -12.00 -4.32
CA LYS A 151 0.46 -11.05 -5.42
C LYS A 151 0.77 -9.64 -4.92
N HIS A 152 0.10 -9.23 -3.86
CA HIS A 152 0.29 -7.93 -3.23
C HIS A 152 0.46 -8.13 -1.72
N LEU A 153 1.52 -7.57 -1.14
CA LEU A 153 1.78 -7.63 0.29
C LEU A 153 2.04 -6.22 0.82
N GLU A 154 1.24 -5.79 1.79
CA GLU A 154 1.44 -4.54 2.52
C GLU A 154 1.60 -4.82 4.01
N ILE A 155 2.62 -4.20 4.62
CA ILE A 155 2.90 -4.25 6.05
C ILE A 155 3.11 -2.80 6.49
N ALA A 156 2.21 -2.25 7.29
CA ALA A 156 2.25 -0.86 7.74
C ALA A 156 2.12 -0.79 9.27
N ASP A 157 3.22 -0.48 9.96
CA ASP A 157 3.19 -0.20 11.38
C ASP A 157 2.87 1.28 11.62
N GLU A 158 1.74 1.53 12.27
CA GLU A 158 1.29 2.89 12.60
C GLU A 158 1.74 3.34 14.00
N PHE A 159 2.26 2.40 14.81
CA PHE A 159 2.62 2.63 16.21
C PHE A 159 4.09 2.30 16.43
N VAL A 160 4.98 3.19 15.98
CA VAL A 160 6.42 3.07 16.20
C VAL A 160 6.73 3.27 17.70
N SER A 161 6.71 2.18 18.47
CA SER A 161 7.40 2.12 19.76
C SER A 161 8.71 1.34 19.56
N ASP A 162 9.83 1.91 19.99
CA ASP A 162 11.16 1.31 19.81
C ASP A 162 11.33 -0.04 20.55
N ASP A 163 10.40 -0.39 21.44
CA ASP A 163 10.56 -1.49 22.40
C ASP A 163 9.89 -2.83 21.97
N ASP A 164 8.90 -2.84 21.07
CA ASP A 164 8.07 -4.01 20.76
C ASP A 164 8.09 -4.42 19.27
N VAL A 165 9.22 -4.94 18.79
CA VAL A 165 9.35 -5.38 17.38
C VAL A 165 9.04 -6.87 17.22
N VAL A 166 8.00 -7.17 16.42
CA VAL A 166 7.74 -8.52 15.90
C VAL A 166 8.73 -8.80 14.76
N ASP A 167 9.45 -9.91 14.83
CA ASP A 167 10.28 -10.40 13.71
C ASP A 167 9.35 -10.96 12.62
N PHE A 168 8.89 -10.08 11.73
CA PHE A 168 7.95 -10.39 10.64
C PHE A 168 8.43 -11.51 9.72
N PHE A 169 9.74 -11.62 9.58
CA PHE A 169 10.38 -12.54 8.64
C PHE A 169 10.95 -13.77 9.36
N GLY A 170 10.79 -13.89 10.68
CA GLY A 170 11.20 -15.07 11.45
C GLY A 170 12.66 -15.48 11.23
N GLY A 171 13.53 -14.50 10.95
CA GLY A 171 14.93 -14.69 10.58
C GLY A 171 15.21 -15.10 9.12
N THR A 172 14.26 -15.65 8.37
CA THR A 172 14.45 -16.08 6.96
C THR A 172 13.17 -15.98 6.14
N ILE A 173 13.26 -15.51 4.90
CA ILE A 173 12.08 -15.36 4.07
C ILE A 173 11.55 -16.72 3.60
N PRO A 174 10.28 -17.06 3.88
CA PRO A 174 9.76 -18.41 3.72
C PRO A 174 9.36 -18.69 2.26
N GLY A 175 10.37 -19.01 1.45
CA GLY A 175 10.19 -19.65 0.15
C GLY A 175 9.90 -18.71 -1.02
N PRO A 176 9.76 -19.27 -2.23
CA PRO A 176 9.62 -18.49 -3.45
C PRO A 176 8.26 -17.76 -3.48
N LEU A 177 8.28 -16.52 -3.93
CA LEU A 177 7.14 -15.61 -4.07
C LEU A 177 6.90 -15.30 -5.57
N PRO A 178 6.59 -16.31 -6.40
CA PRO A 178 6.58 -16.19 -7.87
C PRO A 178 5.48 -15.28 -8.41
N LEU A 179 4.41 -15.02 -7.67
CA LEU A 179 3.31 -14.16 -8.12
C LEU A 179 3.40 -12.74 -7.54
N LEU A 180 4.37 -12.46 -6.67
CA LEU A 180 4.44 -11.19 -5.96
C LEU A 180 4.82 -10.08 -6.96
N GLU A 181 3.86 -9.19 -7.20
CA GLU A 181 4.00 -8.04 -8.10
C GLU A 181 4.27 -6.75 -7.31
N THR A 182 3.68 -6.61 -6.12
CA THR A 182 3.90 -5.43 -5.27
C THR A 182 4.19 -5.80 -3.83
N VAL A 183 5.14 -5.09 -3.23
CA VAL A 183 5.39 -5.13 -1.79
C VAL A 183 5.50 -3.72 -1.25
N THR A 184 4.83 -3.47 -0.13
CA THR A 184 4.88 -2.20 0.60
C THR A 184 5.19 -2.49 2.05
N ILE A 185 6.25 -1.89 2.59
CA ILE A 185 6.59 -1.98 4.01
C ILE A 185 6.74 -0.55 4.56
N ARG A 186 5.99 -0.22 5.62
CA ARG A 186 5.99 1.12 6.22
C ARG A 186 6.12 1.04 7.74
N GLY A 187 6.89 1.97 8.32
CA GLY A 187 6.88 2.23 9.76
C GLY A 187 7.58 1.20 10.64
N LEU A 188 8.39 0.29 10.09
CA LEU A 188 9.09 -0.68 10.93
C LEU A 188 10.15 -0.02 11.83
N PRO A 189 10.20 -0.33 13.14
CA PRO A 189 11.07 0.34 14.11
C PRO A 189 12.57 0.17 13.84
N VAL A 190 13.31 1.17 14.35
CA VAL A 190 14.66 1.57 13.95
C VAL A 190 15.75 0.86 14.76
N VAL A 191 15.46 0.55 16.02
CA VAL A 191 16.48 0.18 17.01
C VAL A 191 16.17 -1.19 17.60
N GLY A 192 17.13 -2.11 17.53
CA GLY A 192 17.06 -3.39 18.24
C GLY A 192 17.55 -4.60 17.44
N THR A 193 17.57 -5.77 18.10
CA THR A 193 18.11 -7.03 17.55
C THR A 193 17.18 -7.73 16.54
N ARG A 194 15.99 -7.16 16.27
CA ARG A 194 14.90 -7.72 15.45
C ARG A 194 14.47 -6.83 14.26
N SER A 195 15.28 -5.85 13.88
CA SER A 195 15.04 -4.98 12.71
C SER A 195 15.04 -5.78 11.39
N PHE A 196 14.30 -5.29 10.38
CA PHE A 196 14.35 -5.80 9.01
C PHE A 196 15.73 -5.53 8.41
N ARG A 197 16.54 -6.59 8.28
CA ARG A 197 17.95 -6.45 7.86
C ARG A 197 18.08 -6.38 6.34
N ALA A 198 19.19 -5.81 5.87
CA ALA A 198 19.52 -5.80 4.44
C ALA A 198 19.50 -7.22 3.83
N VAL A 199 19.97 -8.24 4.55
CA VAL A 199 19.91 -9.64 4.09
C VAL A 199 18.47 -10.08 3.81
N GLN A 200 17.54 -9.79 4.71
CA GLN A 200 16.13 -10.13 4.52
C GLN A 200 15.53 -9.36 3.35
N PHE A 201 15.86 -8.07 3.20
CA PHE A 201 15.47 -7.30 2.02
C PHE A 201 15.92 -7.98 0.72
N PHE A 202 17.19 -8.38 0.62
CA PHE A 202 17.71 -9.03 -0.58
C PHE A 202 17.10 -10.43 -0.80
N GLU A 203 16.87 -11.21 0.26
CA GLU A 203 16.15 -12.49 0.17
C GLU A 203 14.72 -12.33 -0.35
N LEU A 204 14.03 -11.25 0.04
CA LEU A 204 12.65 -10.97 -0.37
C LEU A 204 12.61 -10.76 -1.87
N LEU A 205 13.46 -9.85 -2.34
CA LEU A 205 13.54 -9.47 -3.73
C LEU A 205 14.02 -10.63 -4.61
N ARG A 206 14.97 -11.45 -4.12
CA ARG A 206 15.38 -12.68 -4.80
C ARG A 206 14.26 -13.69 -4.92
N SER A 207 13.39 -13.76 -3.91
CA SER A 207 12.24 -14.68 -3.90
C SER A 207 11.10 -14.20 -4.81
N ALA A 208 11.04 -12.90 -5.11
CA ALA A 208 9.98 -12.24 -5.87
C ALA A 208 10.39 -11.92 -7.31
N SER A 209 10.47 -12.95 -8.17
CA SER A 209 10.97 -12.80 -9.55
C SER A 209 10.13 -11.94 -10.49
N ASN A 210 8.85 -11.69 -10.14
CA ASN A 210 7.90 -10.90 -10.95
C ASN A 210 7.57 -9.55 -10.31
N ILE A 211 8.38 -9.10 -9.35
CA ILE A 211 8.14 -7.84 -8.66
C ILE A 211 8.17 -6.66 -9.65
N VAL A 212 7.14 -5.83 -9.59
CA VAL A 212 6.94 -4.65 -10.44
C VAL A 212 7.10 -3.36 -9.62
N GLU A 213 6.65 -3.39 -8.37
CA GLU A 213 6.69 -2.23 -7.49
C GLU A 213 7.13 -2.61 -6.08
N CYS A 214 7.99 -1.75 -5.53
CA CYS A 214 8.55 -1.90 -4.20
C CYS A 214 8.49 -0.56 -3.49
N VAL A 215 7.77 -0.50 -2.37
CA VAL A 215 7.64 0.72 -1.56
C VAL A 215 8.14 0.43 -0.16
N PHE A 216 9.12 1.22 0.29
CA PHE A 216 9.66 1.11 1.63
C PHE A 216 9.61 2.46 2.32
N ASP A 217 8.99 2.53 3.47
CA ASP A 217 8.84 3.76 4.22
C ASP A 217 9.31 3.58 5.65
N ARG A 218 10.10 4.52 6.15
CA ARG A 218 10.63 4.52 7.53
C ARG A 218 11.27 3.16 7.93
N MET A 219 12.09 2.55 7.08
CA MET A 219 12.82 1.31 7.37
C MET A 219 14.33 1.53 7.53
N TYR A 220 14.89 1.32 8.73
CA TYR A 220 16.34 1.44 8.93
C TYR A 220 17.05 0.14 8.61
N LEU A 221 17.72 0.09 7.46
CA LEU A 221 18.62 -1.03 7.18
C LEU A 221 19.92 -0.82 7.96
N LEU A 222 20.12 -1.57 9.04
CA LEU A 222 21.45 -1.71 9.60
C LEU A 222 22.28 -2.50 8.59
N TYR A 223 23.16 -1.82 7.84
CA TYR A 223 24.19 -2.47 7.03
C TYR A 223 25.16 -3.18 7.99
N GLY A 224 24.87 -4.45 8.28
CA GLY A 224 25.81 -5.31 8.97
C GLY A 224 26.99 -5.66 8.06
N ILE A 225 28.10 -6.07 8.65
CA ILE A 225 29.27 -6.67 7.96
C ILE A 225 28.92 -8.10 7.44
N ASP A 226 27.65 -8.34 7.11
CA ASP A 226 27.17 -9.63 6.63
C ASP A 226 27.30 -9.62 5.09
N ASP A 227 27.86 -10.69 4.52
CA ASP A 227 28.06 -10.85 3.07
C ASP A 227 26.74 -10.62 2.32
N ILE A 228 26.58 -9.43 1.73
CA ILE A 228 25.48 -9.18 0.81
C ILE A 228 25.76 -10.03 -0.43
N PRO A 229 24.88 -10.98 -0.77
CA PRO A 229 25.21 -11.94 -1.81
C PRO A 229 25.26 -11.25 -3.17
N GLU A 230 25.86 -11.94 -4.14
CA GLU A 230 25.94 -11.66 -5.58
C GLU A 230 24.90 -10.64 -6.10
N LEU A 231 25.39 -9.70 -6.93
CA LEU A 231 24.63 -8.62 -7.58
C LEU A 231 23.20 -9.04 -7.93
N LEU A 232 22.22 -8.41 -7.29
CA LEU A 232 20.80 -8.69 -7.51
C LEU A 232 20.31 -8.00 -8.79
N VAL A 233 19.77 -8.76 -9.74
CA VAL A 233 19.22 -8.19 -10.99
C VAL A 233 17.71 -8.39 -11.04
N LEU A 234 16.94 -7.30 -11.09
CA LEU A 234 15.47 -7.35 -11.19
C LEU A 234 15.01 -6.61 -12.47
N PRO A 235 14.84 -7.31 -13.60
CA PRO A 235 14.45 -6.69 -14.85
C PRO A 235 12.97 -6.30 -14.91
N THR A 236 12.13 -6.84 -14.03
CA THR A 236 10.69 -6.57 -13.97
C THR A 236 10.33 -5.38 -13.11
N LEU A 237 11.23 -4.95 -12.21
CA LEU A 237 10.95 -3.86 -11.29
C LEU A 237 10.86 -2.54 -12.10
N ARG A 238 9.74 -1.83 -11.92
CA ARG A 238 9.42 -0.56 -12.58
C ARG A 238 9.44 0.59 -11.61
N ARG A 239 9.01 0.37 -10.37
CA ARG A 239 8.93 1.42 -9.36
C ARG A 239 9.60 0.98 -8.07
N TRP A 240 10.53 1.78 -7.60
CA TRP A 240 11.14 1.63 -6.28
C TRP A 240 11.04 2.96 -5.55
N MET A 241 10.12 3.05 -4.60
CA MET A 241 9.78 4.30 -3.92
C MET A 241 10.10 4.22 -2.42
N PHE A 242 10.46 5.37 -1.87
CA PHE A 242 10.47 5.63 -0.45
C PHE A 242 9.20 6.41 -0.10
N GLY A 243 8.63 6.18 1.08
CA GLY A 243 7.42 6.87 1.54
C GLY A 243 7.59 8.38 1.73
N ASP A 244 6.66 9.00 2.45
CA ASP A 244 6.28 10.43 2.44
C ASP A 244 7.36 11.47 2.86
N GLY A 245 8.63 11.09 2.87
CA GLY A 245 9.75 12.01 2.96
C GLY A 245 10.07 12.48 4.38
N GLN A 246 9.50 11.88 5.43
CA GLN A 246 9.69 12.38 6.81
C GLN A 246 11.01 11.99 7.49
N LYS A 247 11.75 11.01 6.95
CA LYS A 247 13.17 10.71 7.24
C LYS A 247 13.56 9.49 6.42
N PRO A 248 14.60 9.54 5.59
CA PRO A 248 15.07 8.35 4.93
C PRO A 248 15.85 7.44 5.86
N THR A 249 15.83 6.17 5.50
CA THR A 249 16.18 5.09 6.41
C THR A 249 16.90 3.94 5.69
N ILE A 250 16.97 3.96 4.35
CA ILE A 250 17.82 3.03 3.57
C ILE A 250 19.03 3.77 3.00
N ASP A 251 20.20 3.20 3.25
CA ASP A 251 21.49 3.72 2.81
C ASP A 251 21.68 3.55 1.30
N ALA A 252 22.24 4.57 0.64
CA ALA A 252 22.56 4.52 -0.79
C ALA A 252 23.53 3.38 -1.15
N GLU A 253 24.23 2.80 -0.17
CA GLU A 253 25.13 1.66 -0.33
C GLU A 253 24.46 0.46 -1.00
N ILE A 254 23.16 0.24 -0.74
CA ILE A 254 22.39 -0.84 -1.37
C ILE A 254 22.38 -0.74 -2.90
N LEU A 255 22.52 0.48 -3.42
CA LEU A 255 22.60 0.72 -4.86
C LEU A 255 23.87 0.13 -5.47
N SER A 256 24.90 -0.21 -4.72
CA SER A 256 26.07 -0.95 -5.24
C SER A 256 25.73 -2.37 -5.66
N ASP A 257 24.82 -3.01 -4.93
CA ASP A 257 24.61 -4.46 -4.97
C ASP A 257 23.34 -4.86 -5.75
N ILE A 258 22.73 -3.91 -6.47
CA ILE A 258 21.51 -4.14 -7.26
C ILE A 258 21.62 -3.59 -8.69
N SER A 259 20.96 -4.23 -9.65
CA SER A 259 20.80 -3.74 -11.02
C SER A 259 19.34 -3.83 -11.47
N LEU A 260 18.80 -2.70 -11.88
CA LEU A 260 17.37 -2.52 -12.16
C LEU A 260 17.16 -1.91 -13.57
N PRO A 261 17.41 -2.68 -14.64
CA PRO A 261 17.44 -2.15 -15.99
C PRO A 261 16.10 -1.69 -16.54
N GLY A 262 14.99 -2.12 -15.92
CA GLY A 262 13.64 -1.70 -16.30
C GLY A 262 13.06 -0.58 -15.42
N LEU A 263 13.84 0.03 -14.53
CA LEU A 263 13.31 0.97 -13.54
C LEU A 263 12.84 2.28 -14.19
N GLU A 264 11.61 2.70 -13.88
CA GLU A 264 10.96 3.90 -14.40
C GLU A 264 10.79 4.97 -13.31
N ALA A 265 10.60 4.57 -12.06
CA ALA A 265 10.52 5.49 -10.91
C ALA A 265 11.47 5.03 -9.80
N LEU A 266 12.30 5.96 -9.32
CA LEU A 266 13.25 5.72 -8.24
C LEU A 266 13.10 6.83 -7.20
N SER A 267 12.94 6.45 -5.94
CA SER A 267 13.26 7.31 -4.81
C SER A 267 14.59 6.85 -4.22
N VAL A 268 15.45 7.76 -3.79
CA VAL A 268 16.72 7.45 -3.11
C VAL A 268 17.07 8.53 -2.09
N SER A 269 17.60 8.08 -0.95
CA SER A 269 18.24 8.95 0.03
C SER A 269 19.74 8.96 -0.13
N LEU A 270 20.31 10.16 -0.14
CA LEU A 270 21.75 10.38 -0.13
C LEU A 270 22.22 11.03 1.19
N LEU A 271 21.39 11.01 2.24
CA LEU A 271 21.76 11.56 3.55
C LEU A 271 23.02 10.88 4.11
N GLY A 272 24.13 11.61 4.16
CA GLY A 272 25.40 11.11 4.70
C GLY A 272 26.16 10.17 3.74
N PHE A 273 25.74 10.05 2.47
CA PHE A 273 26.36 9.14 1.51
C PHE A 273 26.86 9.83 0.24
N SER A 274 27.89 9.23 -0.37
CA SER A 274 28.44 9.69 -1.64
C SER A 274 27.49 9.40 -2.81
N SER A 275 27.36 10.39 -3.70
CA SER A 275 26.73 10.30 -5.03
C SER A 275 27.31 9.18 -5.92
N SER A 276 28.51 8.67 -5.61
CA SER A 276 29.17 7.61 -6.35
C SER A 276 28.36 6.31 -6.41
N HIS A 277 27.60 5.97 -5.35
CA HIS A 277 26.71 4.81 -5.34
C HIS A 277 25.63 4.92 -6.41
N LEU A 278 24.96 6.07 -6.45
CA LEU A 278 23.96 6.40 -7.46
C LEU A 278 24.56 6.39 -8.87
N PHE A 279 25.71 7.04 -9.06
CA PHE A 279 26.40 7.04 -10.36
C PHE A 279 26.72 5.61 -10.84
N SER A 280 27.29 4.78 -9.97
CA SER A 280 27.63 3.40 -10.30
C SER A 280 26.39 2.58 -10.67
N PHE A 281 25.30 2.79 -9.95
CA PHE A 281 24.02 2.15 -10.20
C PHE A 281 23.41 2.58 -11.54
N LEU A 282 23.37 3.89 -11.82
CA LEU A 282 22.84 4.41 -13.08
C LEU A 282 23.66 3.90 -14.27
N LYS A 283 24.98 3.86 -14.13
CA LYS A 283 25.88 3.32 -15.17
C LYS A 283 25.69 1.82 -15.38
N ARG A 284 25.50 1.05 -14.30
CA ARG A 284 25.34 -0.42 -14.36
C ARG A 284 23.95 -0.83 -14.84
N SER A 285 22.90 -0.17 -14.36
CA SER A 285 21.51 -0.50 -14.66
C SER A 285 21.02 0.15 -15.94
N ALA A 286 21.52 1.34 -16.30
CA ALA A 286 21.05 2.15 -17.42
C ALA A 286 19.50 2.21 -17.53
N PRO A 287 18.79 2.58 -16.44
CA PRO A 287 17.34 2.50 -16.41
C PRO A 287 16.68 3.59 -17.27
N PRO A 288 15.52 3.33 -17.89
CA PRO A 288 14.71 4.34 -18.59
C PRO A 288 13.93 5.21 -17.60
N LEU A 289 14.63 5.85 -16.66
CA LEU A 289 14.04 6.54 -15.53
C LEU A 289 13.22 7.76 -15.97
N GLN A 290 11.97 7.84 -15.50
CA GLN A 290 11.02 8.92 -15.79
C GLN A 290 10.76 9.79 -14.55
N GLU A 291 10.84 9.20 -13.35
CA GLU A 291 10.61 9.85 -12.06
C GLU A 291 11.79 9.58 -11.12
N LEU A 292 12.33 10.65 -10.51
CA LEU A 292 13.40 10.58 -9.53
C LEU A 292 13.06 11.42 -8.31
N VAL A 293 12.96 10.78 -7.15
CA VAL A 293 12.82 11.44 -5.86
C VAL A 293 14.16 11.36 -5.13
N LEU A 294 14.74 12.50 -4.80
CA LEU A 294 15.99 12.60 -4.05
C LEU A 294 15.70 13.14 -2.66
N VAL A 295 16.12 12.40 -1.63
CA VAL A 295 16.18 12.94 -0.27
C VAL A 295 17.62 13.24 0.09
N LEU A 296 17.89 14.51 0.37
CA LEU A 296 19.24 15.03 0.53
C LEU A 296 19.45 15.58 1.95
N GLY A 297 20.70 15.84 2.30
CA GLY A 297 21.04 16.50 3.56
C GLY A 297 21.43 17.96 3.35
N TYR A 298 22.07 18.52 4.37
CA TYR A 298 22.70 19.84 4.27
C TYR A 298 23.86 19.84 3.25
N GLU A 299 24.50 18.69 3.02
CA GLU A 299 25.47 18.50 1.94
C GLU A 299 24.74 17.95 0.70
N PHE A 300 24.73 18.75 -0.37
CA PHE A 300 24.20 18.36 -1.68
C PHE A 300 25.31 17.72 -2.54
N MET A 301 24.90 16.97 -3.56
CA MET A 301 25.79 16.50 -4.62
C MET A 301 26.54 17.68 -5.29
N ASP A 302 27.86 17.58 -5.44
CA ASP A 302 28.60 18.63 -6.14
C ASP A 302 28.14 18.76 -7.62
N PRO A 303 28.31 19.92 -8.27
CA PRO A 303 27.79 20.16 -9.62
C PRO A 303 28.32 19.18 -10.67
N LEU A 304 29.55 18.67 -10.51
CA LEU A 304 30.13 17.70 -11.42
C LEU A 304 29.44 16.35 -11.26
N SER A 305 29.31 15.86 -10.02
CA SER A 305 28.57 14.63 -9.71
C SER A 305 27.12 14.70 -10.22
N PHE A 306 26.48 15.86 -10.08
CA PHE A 306 25.12 16.08 -10.58
C PHE A 306 25.10 15.93 -12.11
N HIS A 307 25.97 16.63 -12.82
CA HIS A 307 26.04 16.52 -14.27
C HIS A 307 26.33 15.08 -14.73
N GLU A 308 27.22 14.36 -14.04
CA GLU A 308 27.55 12.96 -14.35
C GLU A 308 26.37 12.01 -14.14
N CYS A 309 25.64 12.12 -13.03
CA CYS A 309 24.49 11.26 -12.74
C CYS A 309 23.32 11.56 -13.70
N PHE A 310 22.94 12.83 -13.82
CA PHE A 310 21.77 13.22 -14.61
C PHE A 310 21.99 13.07 -16.12
N GLY A 311 23.25 13.14 -16.58
CA GLY A 311 23.60 12.83 -17.97
C GLY A 311 23.37 11.36 -18.36
N LEU A 312 23.26 10.43 -17.39
CA LEU A 312 22.96 9.03 -17.63
C LEU A 312 21.45 8.74 -17.77
N ILE A 313 20.59 9.71 -17.46
CA ILE A 313 19.13 9.54 -17.37
C ILE A 313 18.36 10.66 -18.10
N PRO A 314 18.59 10.86 -19.41
CA PRO A 314 17.93 11.93 -20.19
C PRO A 314 16.42 11.73 -20.39
N THR A 315 15.88 10.55 -20.03
CA THR A 315 14.45 10.22 -20.11
C THR A 315 13.62 10.83 -18.98
N LEU A 316 14.26 11.43 -17.97
CA LEU A 316 13.62 11.98 -16.80
C LEU A 316 12.60 13.07 -17.15
N THR A 317 11.42 12.95 -16.57
CA THR A 317 10.30 13.88 -16.75
C THR A 317 9.91 14.60 -15.47
N TRP A 318 10.19 13.98 -14.32
CA TRP A 318 9.82 14.51 -13.01
C TRP A 318 10.96 14.28 -12.01
N ILE A 319 11.42 15.38 -11.39
CA ILE A 319 12.31 15.34 -10.24
C ILE A 319 11.60 15.90 -9.01
N THR A 320 11.70 15.19 -7.88
CA THR A 320 11.34 15.71 -6.56
C THR A 320 12.58 15.73 -5.68
N ILE A 321 12.81 16.83 -4.97
CA ILE A 321 13.96 16.98 -4.06
C ILE A 321 13.43 17.33 -2.67
N HIS A 322 13.73 16.48 -1.68
CA HIS A 322 13.40 16.75 -0.27
C HIS A 322 14.66 17.09 0.53
N TRP A 323 14.48 17.92 1.56
CA TRP A 323 15.52 18.30 2.54
C TRP A 323 16.76 18.94 1.90
N ALA A 324 16.57 19.65 0.79
CA ALA A 324 17.67 20.32 0.10
C ALA A 324 18.25 21.49 0.92
N GLY A 325 19.56 21.44 1.18
CA GLY A 325 20.33 22.61 1.60
C GLY A 325 20.41 23.66 0.48
N SER A 326 20.51 24.94 0.86
CA SER A 326 20.33 26.05 -0.10
C SER A 326 21.47 26.22 -1.10
N GLU A 327 22.73 26.08 -0.67
CA GLU A 327 23.89 26.28 -1.55
C GLU A 327 23.93 25.22 -2.67
N GLY A 328 23.90 23.94 -2.31
CA GLY A 328 24.07 22.88 -3.30
C GLY A 328 22.86 22.67 -4.23
N LEU A 329 21.64 22.99 -3.75
CA LEU A 329 20.48 23.05 -4.65
C LEU A 329 20.59 24.23 -5.62
N ALA A 330 21.10 25.38 -5.19
CA ALA A 330 21.29 26.53 -6.07
C ALA A 330 22.29 26.25 -7.19
N ASP A 331 23.38 25.56 -6.89
CA ASP A 331 24.34 25.14 -7.91
C ASP A 331 23.71 24.16 -8.91
N SER A 332 22.93 23.19 -8.42
CA SER A 332 22.28 22.19 -9.28
C SER A 332 21.21 22.79 -10.18
N VAL A 333 20.41 23.72 -9.67
CA VAL A 333 19.45 24.50 -10.47
C VAL A 333 20.19 25.36 -11.50
N THR A 334 21.38 25.89 -11.16
CA THR A 334 22.23 26.61 -12.11
C THR A 334 22.70 25.70 -13.25
N VAL A 335 23.16 24.49 -12.95
CA VAL A 335 23.53 23.48 -13.97
C VAL A 335 22.35 23.19 -14.90
N LEU A 336 21.13 23.00 -14.36
CA LEU A 336 19.93 22.76 -15.16
C LEU A 336 19.55 23.96 -16.04
N ALA A 337 19.67 25.18 -15.51
CA ALA A 337 19.36 26.41 -16.24
C ALA A 337 20.38 26.72 -17.34
N ASP A 338 21.65 26.39 -17.13
CA ASP A 338 22.74 26.65 -18.07
C ASP A 338 22.93 25.51 -19.08
N THR A 339 22.49 24.29 -18.75
CA THR A 339 22.60 23.09 -19.60
C THR A 339 21.25 22.39 -19.83
N PRO A 340 20.28 23.00 -20.54
CA PRO A 340 18.97 22.39 -20.84
C PRO A 340 19.03 21.01 -21.51
N SER A 341 20.09 20.75 -22.28
CA SER A 341 20.29 19.48 -22.97
C SER A 341 20.60 18.31 -22.03
N LEU A 342 20.92 18.58 -20.75
CA LEU A 342 21.19 17.55 -19.76
C LEU A 342 19.93 16.71 -19.49
N LEU A 343 18.78 17.37 -19.33
CA LEU A 343 17.49 16.74 -19.08
C LEU A 343 16.43 17.31 -20.04
N PRO A 344 16.48 16.92 -21.33
CA PRO A 344 15.65 17.53 -22.37
C PRO A 344 14.15 17.23 -22.21
N ASN A 345 13.80 16.18 -21.45
CA ASN A 345 12.42 15.76 -21.23
C ASN A 345 11.84 16.23 -19.89
N LEU A 346 12.58 17.01 -19.09
CA LEU A 346 12.13 17.42 -17.76
C LEU A 346 10.91 18.34 -17.87
N GLN A 347 9.81 17.93 -17.24
CA GLN A 347 8.53 18.64 -17.30
C GLN A 347 8.14 19.22 -15.94
N ARG A 348 8.53 18.55 -14.86
CA ARG A 348 8.16 18.90 -13.49
C ARG A 348 9.35 18.85 -12.54
N LEU A 349 9.45 19.87 -11.69
CA LEU A 349 10.43 19.96 -10.62
C LEU A 349 9.73 20.34 -9.32
N ASP A 350 9.77 19.43 -8.35
CA ASP A 350 9.20 19.62 -7.02
C ASP A 350 10.34 19.71 -6.00
N VAL A 351 10.30 20.73 -5.15
CA VAL A 351 11.36 21.04 -4.19
C VAL A 351 10.73 21.29 -2.82
N HIS A 352 11.11 20.47 -1.85
CA HIS A 352 10.70 20.58 -0.45
C HIS A 352 11.92 20.95 0.38
N VAL A 353 11.91 22.13 0.98
CA VAL A 353 13.05 22.71 1.72
C VAL A 353 12.68 23.02 3.17
N GLU A 354 13.67 23.09 4.05
CA GLU A 354 13.40 23.39 5.46
C GLU A 354 12.96 24.84 5.64
N PHE A 355 13.77 25.79 5.15
CA PHE A 355 13.51 27.22 5.27
C PHE A 355 13.70 27.95 3.93
N LEU A 356 12.70 28.72 3.51
CA LEU A 356 12.83 29.60 2.33
C LEU A 356 13.90 30.69 2.49
N SER A 357 14.19 31.13 3.73
CA SER A 357 15.13 32.22 4.01
C SER A 357 16.55 31.91 3.56
N ASP A 358 16.85 30.64 3.33
CA ASP A 358 18.20 30.17 3.03
C ASP A 358 18.54 30.39 1.55
N PHE A 359 17.55 30.72 0.71
CA PHE A 359 17.71 30.89 -0.73
C PHE A 359 17.84 32.38 -1.12
N PRO A 360 18.94 32.78 -1.77
CA PRO A 360 19.11 34.15 -2.25
C PRO A 360 18.18 34.48 -3.43
N ASP A 361 17.89 35.76 -3.66
CA ASP A 361 17.06 36.19 -4.81
C ASP A 361 17.57 35.68 -6.17
N SER A 362 18.88 35.48 -6.31
CA SER A 362 19.49 34.91 -7.52
C SER A 362 19.00 33.50 -7.81
N PHE A 363 18.78 32.68 -6.79
CA PHE A 363 18.28 31.31 -6.92
C PHE A 363 16.95 31.27 -7.68
N TRP A 364 15.98 32.07 -7.24
CA TRP A 364 14.65 32.10 -7.84
C TRP A 364 14.69 32.55 -9.31
N ARG A 365 15.56 33.50 -9.64
CA ARG A 365 15.76 33.95 -11.02
C ARG A 365 16.38 32.87 -11.89
N THR A 366 17.31 32.09 -11.34
CA THR A 366 17.89 30.93 -12.03
C THR A 366 16.87 29.82 -12.22
N LEU A 367 16.05 29.54 -11.19
CA LEU A 367 14.98 28.53 -11.26
C LEU A 367 13.98 28.85 -12.39
N LEU A 368 13.59 30.11 -12.55
CA LEU A 368 12.69 30.54 -13.64
C LEU A 368 13.29 30.36 -15.05
N ARG A 369 14.61 30.13 -15.17
CA ARG A 369 15.28 29.83 -16.44
C ARG A 369 15.27 28.34 -16.77
N VAL A 370 14.94 27.46 -15.81
CA VAL A 370 14.84 26.02 -16.06
C VAL A 370 13.64 25.76 -16.99
N PRO A 371 13.81 25.10 -18.14
CA PRO A 371 12.80 25.01 -19.20
C PRO A 371 11.71 23.95 -18.89
N LEU A 372 10.95 24.18 -17.83
CA LEU A 372 9.89 23.29 -17.38
C LEU A 372 8.59 23.55 -18.14
N THR A 373 7.85 22.47 -18.46
CA THR A 373 6.66 22.53 -19.33
C THR A 373 5.35 22.16 -18.64
N ARG A 374 5.39 21.49 -17.49
CA ARG A 374 4.18 21.04 -16.77
C ARG A 374 3.99 21.67 -15.41
N GLY A 375 5.01 21.71 -14.57
CA GLY A 375 4.81 22.19 -13.19
C GLY A 375 6.06 22.46 -12.38
N ILE A 376 5.90 23.32 -11.38
CA ILE A 376 6.89 23.60 -10.33
C ILE A 376 6.15 23.59 -9.00
N GLN A 377 6.61 22.77 -8.07
CA GLN A 377 6.13 22.79 -6.68
C GLN A 377 7.27 23.19 -5.75
N PHE A 378 7.03 24.18 -4.91
CA PHE A 378 7.97 24.60 -3.85
C PHE A 378 7.25 24.58 -2.52
N GLU A 379 7.64 23.68 -1.64
CA GLU A 379 7.09 23.57 -0.30
C GLU A 379 8.17 23.80 0.75
N PHE A 380 7.77 24.38 1.88
CA PHE A 380 8.70 24.73 2.94
C PHE A 380 8.07 24.70 4.32
N PHE A 381 8.89 24.58 5.37
CA PHE A 381 8.43 24.75 6.74
C PHE A 381 8.49 26.23 7.15
N GLY A 382 7.44 26.71 7.81
CA GLY A 382 7.39 28.08 8.37
C GLY A 382 6.36 29.00 7.70
N VAL A 383 6.54 30.32 7.84
CA VAL A 383 5.60 31.38 7.41
C VAL A 383 6.23 32.34 6.40
N SER A 384 7.39 32.00 5.85
CA SER A 384 8.07 32.82 4.85
C SER A 384 7.33 32.75 3.51
N GLU A 385 7.38 33.83 2.73
CA GLU A 385 6.91 33.82 1.34
C GLU A 385 8.09 34.14 0.42
N PRO A 386 8.13 33.60 -0.81
CA PRO A 386 9.10 34.05 -1.80
C PRO A 386 8.97 35.55 -2.09
N PRO A 387 9.99 36.17 -2.70
CA PRO A 387 9.93 37.57 -3.13
C PRO A 387 8.70 37.87 -4.00
N ALA A 388 8.12 39.06 -3.86
CA ALA A 388 6.85 39.41 -4.51
C ALA A 388 6.90 39.40 -6.04
N ASP A 389 8.05 39.73 -6.63
CA ASP A 389 8.31 39.63 -8.07
C ASP A 389 8.33 38.17 -8.55
N ILE A 390 8.88 37.26 -7.75
CA ILE A 390 8.86 35.81 -8.02
C ILE A 390 7.46 35.24 -7.90
N LEU A 391 6.68 35.63 -6.88
CA LEU A 391 5.27 35.27 -6.77
C LEU A 391 4.45 35.76 -7.97
N ALA A 392 4.73 36.95 -8.48
CA ALA A 392 4.09 37.46 -9.69
C ALA A 392 4.47 36.63 -10.93
N ALA A 393 5.75 36.22 -11.06
CA ALA A 393 6.20 35.34 -12.13
C ALA A 393 5.52 33.96 -12.07
N PHE A 394 5.43 33.37 -10.87
CA PHE A 394 4.73 32.10 -10.66
C PHE A 394 3.23 32.18 -10.99
N ARG A 395 2.56 33.27 -10.62
CA ARG A 395 1.15 33.51 -11.01
C ARG A 395 0.98 33.60 -12.53
N LYS A 396 1.95 34.20 -13.23
CA LYS A 396 1.93 34.28 -14.70
C LYS A 396 2.11 32.90 -15.32
N LEU A 397 3.09 32.13 -14.86
CA LEU A 397 3.28 30.74 -15.31
C LEU A 397 2.03 29.89 -15.07
N ALA A 398 1.38 30.06 -13.92
CA ALA A 398 0.11 29.40 -13.63
C ALA A 398 -1.02 29.79 -14.58
N ALA A 399 -1.12 31.07 -14.94
CA ALA A 399 -2.09 31.56 -15.92
C ALA A 399 -1.81 31.01 -17.34
N ASP A 400 -0.54 30.75 -17.66
CA ASP A 400 -0.11 30.15 -18.94
C ASP A 400 -0.32 28.60 -18.96
N GLY A 401 -0.94 28.03 -17.92
CA GLY A 401 -1.33 26.62 -17.84
C GLY A 401 -0.36 25.71 -17.09
N MET A 402 0.71 26.26 -16.51
CA MET A 402 1.66 25.52 -15.70
C MET A 402 1.09 25.23 -14.29
N GLN A 403 1.29 24.02 -13.77
CA GLN A 403 0.95 23.73 -12.37
C GLN A 403 2.00 24.33 -11.45
N VAL A 404 1.71 25.48 -10.84
CA VAL A 404 2.60 26.13 -9.89
C VAL A 404 2.01 26.08 -8.49
N HIS A 405 2.71 25.44 -7.56
CA HIS A 405 2.35 25.42 -6.14
C HIS A 405 3.49 25.98 -5.32
N VAL A 406 3.20 26.99 -4.49
CA VAL A 406 4.13 27.47 -3.47
C VAL A 406 3.38 27.53 -2.15
N GLY A 407 3.79 26.71 -1.19
CA GLY A 407 3.00 26.48 0.01
C GLY A 407 3.79 26.02 1.21
N THR A 408 3.15 26.06 2.36
CA THR A 408 3.71 25.57 3.61
C THR A 408 3.32 24.12 3.83
N ILE A 409 4.28 23.30 4.26
CA ILE A 409 4.00 21.90 4.62
C ILE A 409 3.22 21.92 5.95
N PRO A 410 2.04 21.28 6.04
CA PRO A 410 1.26 21.25 7.28
C PRO A 410 2.06 20.62 8.42
N ARG A 411 2.09 21.26 9.62
CA ARG A 411 2.83 20.76 10.80
C ARG A 411 2.49 19.31 11.21
N ASN A 412 1.32 18.80 10.83
CA ASN A 412 0.90 17.43 11.13
C ASN A 412 1.65 16.36 10.33
N PHE A 413 2.48 16.76 9.38
CA PHE A 413 3.43 15.86 8.71
C PHE A 413 4.62 15.49 9.61
N ILE A 414 4.85 16.17 10.74
CA ILE A 414 6.09 16.09 11.56
C ILE A 414 5.98 15.09 12.73
N ALA A 415 4.81 14.46 12.96
CA ALA A 415 4.57 13.64 14.15
C ALA A 415 4.78 12.14 13.88
#